data_AF-A0AAV7LE15-F1
#
_entry.id   AF-A0AAV7LE15-F1
#
_cell.length_a   1.000
_cell.length_b   1.000
_cell.length_c   1.000
_cell.angle_alpha   90.00
_cell.angle_beta   90.00
_cell.angle_gamma   90.00
#
_symmetry.space_group_name_H-M   'P 1'
#
loop_
_entity.id
_entity.type
_entity.pdbx_description
1 polymer ?
#
loop_
_entity_poly.entity_id
_entity_poly.type
_entity_poly.pdbx_seq_one_letter_code
_entity_poly.pdbx_strand_id
1 'polypeptide(L)'
;MQDISALSRKLESMDSAMTSLTAETKSMRLDIAGFQTQVSGLDQRVTTVESQVASWNDRDQELLHHRSKLKDLEDRFRRNNFRLLGFPENVEGADIYSYLPCLLHHTQAHQLLQAARAQGTLRSDNLEIRLTAYFSKETNERRKAFLSLSPLLRQLDVKYGLFEPARMWIMKNGESRDFYELEELRIFLEGLPDQTQSMDMTTQIHQDSRELPRGPPIRHPHPRLGEDPL
;
A
#
# COMPACT_ATOMS: atom_id res chain seq x y z
N MET A 1 8.11 -95.32 -15.65
CA MET A 1 9.09 -94.66 -16.56
C MET A 1 8.56 -93.34 -17.12
N GLN A 2 7.29 -93.24 -17.55
CA GLN A 2 6.71 -91.99 -18.10
C GLN A 2 6.72 -90.81 -17.10
N ASP A 3 6.39 -91.02 -15.82
CA ASP A 3 6.34 -89.93 -14.84
C ASP A 3 7.71 -89.30 -14.52
N ILE A 4 8.77 -90.11 -14.53
CA ILE A 4 10.15 -89.63 -14.31
C ILE A 4 10.57 -88.71 -15.49
N SER A 5 10.18 -89.05 -16.72
CA SER A 5 10.45 -88.21 -17.89
C SER A 5 9.68 -86.88 -17.86
N ALA A 6 8.46 -86.88 -17.32
CA ALA A 6 7.66 -85.66 -17.15
C ALA A 6 8.26 -84.73 -16.08
N LEU A 7 8.75 -85.30 -14.97
CA LEU A 7 9.48 -84.55 -13.94
C LEU A 7 10.78 -83.94 -14.47
N SER A 8 11.55 -84.68 -15.29
CA SER A 8 12.78 -84.18 -15.91
C SER A 8 12.53 -82.97 -16.81
N ARG A 9 11.49 -83.03 -17.66
CA ARG A 9 11.09 -81.88 -18.50
C ARG A 9 10.67 -80.67 -17.68
N LYS A 10 10.00 -80.88 -16.55
CA LYS A 10 9.59 -79.79 -15.65
C LYS A 10 10.81 -79.17 -14.95
N LEU A 11 11.81 -79.97 -14.58
CA LEU A 11 13.07 -79.50 -14.01
C LEU A 11 13.86 -78.69 -15.06
N GLU A 12 13.98 -79.17 -16.29
CA GLU A 12 14.60 -78.45 -17.41
C GLU A 12 13.88 -77.12 -17.70
N SER A 13 12.54 -77.12 -17.68
CA SER A 13 11.74 -75.90 -17.80
C SER A 13 11.97 -74.93 -16.64
N MET A 14 12.03 -75.42 -15.40
CA MET A 14 12.35 -74.59 -14.24
C MET A 14 13.77 -74.02 -14.31
N ASP A 15 14.75 -74.78 -14.79
CA ASP A 15 16.13 -74.30 -14.96
C ASP A 15 16.22 -73.20 -16.03
N SER A 16 15.48 -73.37 -17.13
CA SER A 16 15.32 -72.32 -18.15
C SER A 16 14.64 -71.05 -17.61
N ALA A 17 13.64 -71.19 -16.74
CA ALA A 17 12.99 -70.05 -16.09
C ALA A 17 13.92 -69.37 -15.09
N MET A 18 14.73 -70.15 -14.35
CA MET A 18 15.66 -69.65 -13.34
C MET A 18 16.84 -68.91 -13.97
N THR A 19 17.35 -69.40 -15.09
CA THR A 19 18.37 -68.69 -15.88
C THR A 19 17.83 -67.38 -16.45
N SER A 20 16.58 -67.36 -16.93
CA SER A 20 15.89 -66.13 -17.37
C SER A 20 15.74 -65.11 -16.24
N LEU A 21 15.22 -65.53 -15.08
CA LEU A 21 15.08 -64.65 -13.89
C LEU A 21 16.44 -64.13 -13.42
N THR A 22 17.49 -64.95 -13.49
CA THR A 22 18.84 -64.53 -13.14
C THR A 22 19.36 -63.45 -14.10
N ALA A 23 19.06 -63.56 -15.40
CA ALA A 23 19.41 -62.55 -16.38
C ALA A 23 18.67 -61.22 -16.15
N GLU A 24 17.36 -61.29 -15.91
CA GLU A 24 16.53 -60.12 -15.61
C GLU A 24 16.97 -59.43 -14.30
N THR A 25 17.30 -60.22 -13.26
CA THR A 25 17.84 -59.68 -12.00
C THR A 25 19.17 -58.98 -12.20
N LYS A 26 20.04 -59.47 -13.11
CA LYS A 26 21.29 -58.79 -13.47
C LYS A 26 21.03 -57.49 -14.21
N SER A 27 20.05 -57.47 -15.13
CA SER A 27 19.65 -56.25 -15.84
C SER A 27 19.15 -55.18 -14.85
N MET A 28 18.21 -55.54 -13.97
CA MET A 28 17.69 -54.61 -12.96
C MET A 28 18.79 -54.04 -12.07
N ARG A 29 19.82 -54.82 -11.72
CA ARG A 29 20.96 -54.32 -10.94
C ARG A 29 21.76 -53.25 -11.69
N LEU A 30 21.94 -53.42 -13.00
CA LEU A 30 22.61 -52.42 -13.84
C LEU A 30 21.78 -51.14 -13.93
N ASP A 31 20.47 -51.27 -14.11
CA ASP A 31 19.56 -50.12 -14.17
C ASP A 31 19.54 -49.35 -12.84
N ILE A 32 19.49 -50.08 -11.71
CA ILE A 32 19.59 -49.47 -10.37
C ILE A 32 20.91 -48.70 -10.22
N ALA A 33 22.03 -49.25 -10.66
CA ALA A 33 23.32 -48.55 -10.63
C ALA A 33 23.28 -47.29 -11.51
N GLY A 34 22.67 -47.37 -12.69
CA GLY A 34 22.44 -46.23 -13.57
C GLY A 34 21.61 -45.14 -12.88
N PHE A 35 20.47 -45.50 -12.28
CA PHE A 35 19.63 -44.55 -11.54
C PHE A 35 20.34 -43.93 -10.35
N GLN A 36 21.16 -44.69 -9.62
CA GLN A 36 21.97 -44.15 -8.52
C GLN A 36 22.92 -43.04 -8.99
N THR A 37 23.58 -43.21 -10.15
CA THR A 37 24.44 -42.16 -10.70
C THR A 37 23.65 -40.91 -11.11
N GLN A 38 22.48 -41.09 -11.73
CA GLN A 38 21.61 -39.97 -12.12
C GLN A 38 21.08 -39.22 -10.89
N VAL A 39 20.63 -39.93 -9.86
CA VAL A 39 20.14 -39.34 -8.60
C VAL A 39 21.26 -38.54 -7.93
N SER A 40 22.48 -39.07 -7.87
CA SER A 40 23.63 -38.33 -7.33
C SER A 40 23.94 -37.07 -8.14
N GLY A 41 23.87 -37.13 -9.47
CA GLY A 41 24.05 -35.95 -10.32
C GLY A 41 22.94 -34.91 -10.16
N LEU A 42 21.69 -35.35 -9.95
CA LEU A 42 20.57 -34.46 -9.63
C LEU A 42 20.75 -33.80 -8.27
N ASP A 43 21.18 -34.54 -7.26
CA ASP A 43 21.42 -34.02 -5.91
C ASP A 43 22.45 -32.89 -5.92
N GLN A 44 23.58 -33.09 -6.61
CA GLN A 44 24.61 -32.04 -6.79
C GLN A 44 24.06 -30.80 -7.51
N ARG A 45 23.24 -31.00 -8.53
CA ARG A 45 22.61 -29.89 -9.27
C ARG A 45 21.60 -29.14 -8.39
N VAL A 46 20.82 -29.85 -7.58
CA VAL A 46 19.88 -29.26 -6.60
C VAL A 46 20.65 -28.42 -5.60
N THR A 47 21.71 -28.96 -4.98
CA THR A 47 22.56 -28.19 -4.05
C THR A 47 23.14 -26.92 -4.69
N THR A 48 23.56 -27.02 -5.96
CA THR A 48 24.10 -25.87 -6.70
C THR A 48 23.02 -24.80 -6.93
N VAL A 49 21.84 -25.21 -7.38
CA VAL A 49 20.71 -24.30 -7.61
C VAL A 49 20.25 -23.65 -6.32
N GLU A 50 20.13 -24.42 -5.24
CA GLU A 50 19.75 -23.91 -3.91
C GLU A 50 20.76 -22.86 -3.41
N SER A 51 22.06 -23.11 -3.59
CA SER A 51 23.11 -22.15 -3.24
C SER A 51 23.02 -20.87 -4.07
N GLN A 52 22.69 -20.98 -5.37
CA GLN A 52 22.49 -19.82 -6.23
C GLN A 52 21.28 -19.00 -5.79
N VAL A 53 20.14 -19.65 -5.51
CA VAL A 53 18.92 -19.02 -5.02
C VAL A 53 19.16 -18.27 -3.71
N ALA A 54 19.90 -18.86 -2.77
CA ALA A 54 20.28 -18.18 -1.52
C ALA A 54 21.08 -16.90 -1.82
N SER A 55 22.09 -16.99 -2.70
CA SER A 55 22.90 -15.82 -3.07
C SER A 55 22.12 -14.74 -3.82
N TRP A 56 21.09 -15.11 -4.59
CA TRP A 56 20.22 -14.14 -5.27
C TRP A 56 19.29 -13.46 -4.29
N ASN A 57 18.78 -14.20 -3.31
CA ASN A 57 17.96 -13.64 -2.23
C ASN A 57 18.76 -12.61 -1.41
N ASP A 58 20.01 -12.88 -1.08
CA ASP A 58 20.87 -11.92 -0.37
C ASP A 58 21.08 -10.62 -1.19
N ARG A 59 21.32 -10.74 -2.50
CA ARG A 59 21.45 -9.58 -3.39
C ARG A 59 20.15 -8.79 -3.52
N ASP A 60 19.00 -9.46 -3.53
CA ASP A 60 17.71 -8.78 -3.57
C ASP A 60 17.48 -7.94 -2.31
N GLN A 61 17.86 -8.47 -1.13
CA GLN A 61 17.82 -7.71 0.12
C GLN A 61 18.75 -6.48 0.10
N GLU A 62 19.97 -6.62 -0.45
CA GLU A 62 20.88 -5.50 -0.64
C GLU A 62 20.31 -4.43 -1.59
N LEU A 63 19.70 -4.85 -2.70
CA LEU A 63 19.06 -3.95 -3.65
C LEU A 63 17.88 -3.20 -3.03
N LEU A 64 17.05 -3.87 -2.22
CA LEU A 64 15.97 -3.24 -1.48
C LEU A 64 16.51 -2.17 -0.51
N HIS A 65 17.59 -2.48 0.20
CA HIS A 65 18.25 -1.53 1.10
C HIS A 65 18.81 -0.32 0.36
N HIS A 66 19.51 -0.53 -0.75
CA HIS A 66 20.05 0.55 -1.58
C HIS A 66 18.94 1.41 -2.18
N ARG A 67 17.85 0.81 -2.64
CA ARG A 67 16.69 1.53 -3.13
C ARG A 67 16.07 2.42 -2.04
N SER A 68 15.93 1.89 -0.82
CA SER A 68 15.45 2.66 0.33
C SER A 68 16.36 3.85 0.64
N LYS A 69 17.68 3.66 0.63
CA LYS A 69 18.65 4.75 0.81
C LYS A 69 18.59 5.80 -0.29
N LEU A 70 18.52 5.39 -1.55
CA LEU A 70 18.43 6.33 -2.68
C LEU A 70 17.18 7.20 -2.58
N LYS A 71 16.05 6.61 -2.18
CA LYS A 71 14.80 7.33 -1.95
C LYS A 71 14.92 8.36 -0.82
N ASP A 72 15.45 7.97 0.33
CA ASP A 72 15.64 8.89 1.46
C ASP A 72 16.57 10.06 1.08
N LEU A 73 17.66 9.78 0.36
CA LEU A 73 18.55 10.82 -0.15
C LEU A 73 17.83 11.75 -1.12
N GLU A 74 17.10 11.21 -2.11
CA GLU A 74 16.37 12.01 -3.08
C GLU A 74 15.34 12.94 -2.40
N ASP A 75 14.57 12.42 -1.44
CA ASP A 75 13.59 13.21 -0.72
C ASP A 75 14.26 14.31 0.14
N ARG A 76 15.42 14.03 0.76
CA ARG A 76 16.20 15.04 1.51
C ARG A 76 16.74 16.15 0.61
N PHE A 77 17.28 15.80 -0.56
CA PHE A 77 17.78 16.78 -1.53
C PHE A 77 16.68 17.67 -2.09
N ARG A 78 15.43 17.19 -2.13
CA ARG A 78 14.29 17.95 -2.64
C ARG A 78 13.45 18.63 -1.56
N ARG A 79 13.70 18.38 -0.26
CA ARG A 79 12.88 18.88 0.87
C ARG A 79 12.72 20.40 0.90
N ASN A 80 13.78 21.13 0.53
CA ASN A 80 13.76 22.59 0.49
C ASN A 80 13.42 23.14 -0.91
N ASN A 81 13.04 22.28 -1.84
CA ASN A 81 12.67 22.68 -3.18
C ASN A 81 11.15 22.79 -3.28
N PHE A 82 10.69 23.82 -3.97
CA PHE A 82 9.28 24.04 -4.31
C PHE A 82 9.15 24.32 -5.80
N ARG A 83 7.95 24.10 -6.35
CA ARG A 83 7.56 24.46 -7.71
C ARG A 83 6.68 25.69 -7.66
N LEU A 84 7.01 26.65 -8.49
CA LEU A 84 6.17 27.79 -8.83
C LEU A 84 5.46 27.47 -10.16
N LEU A 85 4.15 27.47 -10.16
CA LEU A 85 3.31 27.21 -11.35
C LEU A 85 2.47 28.45 -11.65
N GLY A 86 2.20 28.70 -12.95
CA GLY A 86 1.35 29.82 -13.38
C GLY A 86 2.04 31.18 -13.31
N PHE A 87 3.37 31.22 -13.26
CA PHE A 87 4.12 32.46 -13.31
C PHE A 87 4.21 32.96 -14.76
N PRO A 88 3.95 34.26 -15.03
CA PRO A 88 4.09 34.83 -16.36
C PRO A 88 5.53 34.73 -16.87
N GLU A 89 5.69 34.44 -18.16
CA GLU A 89 7.01 34.39 -18.80
C GLU A 89 7.60 35.81 -18.94
N ASN A 90 8.92 35.94 -18.83
CA ASN A 90 9.69 37.17 -19.02
C ASN A 90 9.56 38.28 -17.95
N VAL A 91 8.96 38.00 -16.78
CA VAL A 91 8.89 39.00 -15.68
C VAL A 91 10.19 39.20 -14.91
N GLU A 92 11.16 38.30 -15.07
CA GLU A 92 12.49 38.43 -14.46
C GLU A 92 13.37 39.48 -15.17
N GLY A 93 12.94 39.99 -16.33
CA GLY A 93 13.72 40.94 -17.13
C GLY A 93 15.06 40.34 -17.58
N ALA A 94 16.10 41.16 -17.67
CA ALA A 94 17.44 40.71 -18.07
C ALA A 94 18.24 40.05 -16.93
N ASP A 95 17.83 40.22 -15.67
CA ASP A 95 18.58 39.74 -14.51
C ASP A 95 17.70 38.97 -13.50
N ILE A 96 17.70 37.66 -13.70
CA ILE A 96 17.05 36.66 -12.84
C ILE A 96 17.59 36.74 -11.40
N TYR A 97 18.88 37.06 -11.22
CA TYR A 97 19.53 37.07 -9.90
C TYR A 97 19.17 38.29 -9.06
N SER A 98 18.58 39.34 -9.65
CA SER A 98 17.99 40.45 -8.89
C SER A 98 16.60 40.11 -8.35
N TYR A 99 15.89 39.20 -9.02
CA TYR A 99 14.51 38.83 -8.73
C TYR A 99 14.39 37.66 -7.72
N LEU A 100 15.28 36.67 -7.86
CA LEU A 100 15.32 35.47 -7.01
C LEU A 100 15.64 35.71 -5.52
N PRO A 101 16.51 36.65 -5.12
CA PRO A 101 16.83 36.85 -3.70
C PRO A 101 15.59 37.22 -2.88
N CYS A 102 14.66 38.01 -3.41
CA CYS A 102 13.39 38.28 -2.72
C CYS A 102 12.53 37.01 -2.54
N LEU A 103 12.67 36.02 -3.43
CA LEU A 103 11.95 34.76 -3.39
C LEU A 103 12.63 33.69 -2.51
N LEU A 104 13.96 33.76 -2.39
CA LEU A 104 14.81 32.68 -1.84
C LEU A 104 15.61 33.08 -0.58
N HIS A 105 15.43 34.29 -0.03
CA HIS A 105 16.05 34.69 1.23
C HIS A 105 15.54 33.82 2.39
N HIS A 106 16.18 32.66 2.60
CA HIS A 106 16.16 31.90 3.83
C HIS A 106 14.78 31.52 4.40
N THR A 107 13.80 31.23 3.56
CA THR A 107 12.57 30.56 4.02
C THR A 107 12.74 29.05 3.90
N GLN A 108 12.44 28.32 4.98
CA GLN A 108 12.25 26.87 4.85
C GLN A 108 11.08 26.68 3.89
N ALA A 109 11.23 25.92 2.80
CA ALA A 109 10.17 25.76 1.78
C ALA A 109 8.81 25.40 2.41
N HIS A 110 8.83 24.66 3.53
CA HIS A 110 7.66 24.38 4.36
C HIS A 110 6.90 25.64 4.81
N GLN A 111 7.59 26.67 5.30
CA GLN A 111 6.99 27.93 5.74
C GLN A 111 6.34 28.69 4.58
N LEU A 112 7.03 28.76 3.43
CA LEU A 112 6.51 29.40 2.23
C LEU A 112 5.25 28.67 1.71
N LEU A 113 5.30 27.34 1.67
CA LEU A 113 4.15 26.51 1.26
C LEU A 113 2.99 26.62 2.24
N GLN A 114 3.26 26.74 3.54
CA GLN A 114 2.22 26.94 4.55
C GLN A 114 1.56 28.31 4.41
N ALA A 115 2.35 29.38 4.21
CA ALA A 115 1.84 30.73 3.95
C ALA A 115 0.98 30.77 2.68
N ALA A 116 1.44 30.14 1.60
CA ALA A 116 0.69 30.04 0.36
C ALA A 116 -0.66 29.32 0.55
N ARG A 117 -0.68 28.20 1.30
CA ARG A 117 -1.92 27.48 1.62
C ARG A 117 -2.88 28.31 2.47
N ALA A 118 -2.36 29.09 3.41
CA ALA A 118 -3.16 29.96 4.27
C ALA A 118 -3.78 31.14 3.50
N GLN A 119 -3.06 31.70 2.52
CA GLN A 119 -3.60 32.75 1.65
C GLN A 119 -4.54 32.20 0.57
N GLY A 120 -4.42 30.92 0.20
CA GLY A 120 -5.28 30.29 -0.78
C GLY A 120 -4.85 30.61 -2.22
N THR A 121 -5.68 31.35 -2.95
CA THR A 121 -5.43 31.66 -4.38
C THR A 121 -4.49 32.86 -4.48
N LEU A 122 -3.23 32.61 -4.82
CA LEU A 122 -2.27 33.68 -5.14
C LEU A 122 -2.54 34.16 -6.57
N ARG A 123 -2.74 35.45 -6.77
CA ARG A 123 -2.95 36.04 -8.09
C ARG A 123 -1.91 37.11 -8.37
N SER A 124 -1.30 37.04 -9.55
CA SER A 124 -0.48 38.12 -10.11
C SER A 124 -0.93 38.36 -11.54
N ASP A 125 -1.24 39.61 -11.89
CA ASP A 125 -1.65 40.02 -13.25
C ASP A 125 -2.71 39.10 -13.88
N ASN A 126 -3.77 38.79 -13.13
CA ASN A 126 -4.86 37.86 -13.49
C ASN A 126 -4.48 36.38 -13.67
N LEU A 127 -3.23 35.98 -13.43
CA LEU A 127 -2.80 34.58 -13.42
C LEU A 127 -2.84 33.99 -12.01
N GLU A 128 -3.35 32.77 -11.88
CA GLU A 128 -3.28 32.00 -10.64
C GLU A 128 -1.89 31.40 -10.48
N ILE A 129 -1.18 31.84 -9.46
CA ILE A 129 0.12 31.30 -9.08
C ILE A 129 -0.10 30.20 -8.04
N ARG A 130 0.56 29.05 -8.24
CA ARG A 130 0.53 27.94 -7.28
C ARG A 130 1.93 27.55 -6.83
N LEU A 131 2.11 27.52 -5.51
CA LEU A 131 3.28 26.99 -4.85
C LEU A 131 3.02 25.55 -4.41
N THR A 132 3.86 24.61 -4.86
CA THR A 132 3.76 23.19 -4.48
C THR A 132 5.13 22.66 -4.06
N ALA A 133 5.16 21.67 -3.18
CA ALA A 133 6.42 21.01 -2.83
C ALA A 133 6.95 20.18 -4.01
N TYR A 134 8.28 20.07 -4.09
CA TYR A 134 8.94 19.34 -5.17
C TYR A 134 9.29 17.91 -4.71
N PHE A 135 8.38 16.96 -4.88
CA PHE A 135 8.64 15.56 -4.49
C PHE A 135 9.39 14.76 -5.57
N SER A 136 10.06 13.68 -5.14
CA SER A 136 10.50 12.60 -6.03
C SER A 136 9.29 11.99 -6.76
N LYS A 137 9.53 11.32 -7.90
CA LYS A 137 8.45 10.71 -8.69
C LYS A 137 7.66 9.69 -7.87
N GLU A 138 8.38 8.80 -7.19
CA GLU A 138 7.80 7.75 -6.35
C GLU A 138 6.96 8.34 -5.20
N THR A 139 7.49 9.35 -4.48
CA THR A 139 6.76 10.02 -3.41
C THR A 139 5.50 10.73 -3.94
N ASN A 140 5.58 11.38 -5.11
CA ASN A 140 4.41 12.01 -5.73
C ASN A 140 3.34 11.00 -6.13
N GLU A 141 3.74 9.84 -6.66
CA GLU A 141 2.82 8.74 -6.99
C GLU A 141 2.13 8.20 -5.74
N ARG A 142 2.87 7.97 -4.65
CA ARG A 142 2.28 7.58 -3.36
C ARG A 142 1.30 8.62 -2.83
N ARG A 143 1.66 9.91 -2.89
CA ARG A 143 0.77 11.02 -2.50
C ARG A 143 -0.50 11.03 -3.35
N LYS A 144 -0.41 10.85 -4.67
CA LYS A 144 -1.58 10.74 -5.55
C LYS A 144 -2.46 9.55 -5.20
N ALA A 145 -1.85 8.40 -4.93
CA ALA A 145 -2.56 7.19 -4.52
C ALA A 145 -3.37 7.43 -3.24
N PHE A 146 -2.77 8.06 -2.23
CA PHE A 146 -3.47 8.45 -1.01
C PHE A 146 -4.60 9.46 -1.27
N LEU A 147 -4.34 10.50 -2.08
CA LEU A 147 -5.34 11.51 -2.42
C LEU A 147 -6.52 10.93 -3.20
N SER A 148 -6.35 9.81 -3.92
CA SER A 148 -7.45 9.11 -4.59
C SER A 148 -8.54 8.64 -3.63
N LEU A 149 -8.22 8.46 -2.35
CA LEU A 149 -9.18 8.09 -1.29
C LEU A 149 -9.83 9.30 -0.62
N SER A 150 -9.43 10.53 -0.97
CA SER A 150 -10.04 11.76 -0.44
C SER A 150 -11.57 11.81 -0.57
N PRO A 151 -12.18 11.41 -1.70
CA PRO A 151 -13.65 11.40 -1.81
C PRO A 151 -14.31 10.50 -0.77
N LEU A 152 -13.74 9.31 -0.53
CA LEU A 152 -14.24 8.36 0.47
C LEU A 152 -14.08 8.90 1.89
N LEU A 153 -12.93 9.51 2.21
CA LEU A 153 -12.69 10.12 3.52
C LEU A 153 -13.66 11.28 3.82
N ARG A 154 -14.03 12.06 2.79
CA ARG A 154 -15.05 13.11 2.90
C ARG A 154 -16.45 12.54 3.10
N GLN A 155 -16.80 11.43 2.44
CA GLN A 155 -18.09 10.76 2.63
C GLN A 155 -18.25 10.21 4.05
N LEU A 156 -17.15 9.69 4.62
CA LEU A 156 -17.13 9.16 5.98
C LEU A 156 -17.00 10.24 7.07
N ASP A 157 -17.03 11.52 6.70
CA ASP A 157 -16.81 12.69 7.57
C ASP A 157 -15.56 12.58 8.47
N VAL A 158 -14.47 12.02 7.92
CA VAL A 158 -13.23 11.81 8.65
C VAL A 158 -12.24 12.93 8.33
N LYS A 159 -11.65 13.51 9.38
CA LYS A 159 -10.57 14.49 9.20
C LYS A 159 -9.30 13.77 8.77
N TYR A 160 -8.64 14.30 7.74
CA TYR A 160 -7.42 13.71 7.22
C TYR A 160 -6.41 14.78 6.81
N GLY A 161 -5.14 14.38 6.73
CA GLY A 161 -4.03 15.24 6.34
C GLY A 161 -2.90 14.42 5.75
N LEU A 162 -2.28 14.93 4.68
CA LEU A 162 -1.17 14.24 4.02
C LEU A 162 0.15 14.96 4.31
N PHE A 163 0.97 14.32 5.14
CA PHE A 163 2.24 14.84 5.62
C PHE A 163 3.43 14.37 4.76
N GLU A 164 4.56 15.05 4.94
CA GLU A 164 5.83 14.72 4.29
C GLU A 164 6.40 13.38 4.76
N PRO A 165 7.04 12.59 3.88
CA PRO A 165 7.03 12.68 2.42
C PRO A 165 5.71 12.16 1.80
N ALA A 166 5.11 11.11 2.37
CA ALA A 166 3.80 10.58 1.95
C ALA A 166 3.16 9.78 3.10
N ARG A 167 2.87 10.43 4.22
CA ARG A 167 2.18 9.82 5.38
C ARG A 167 0.78 10.38 5.50
N MET A 168 -0.24 9.53 5.43
CA MET A 168 -1.62 9.93 5.61
C MET A 168 -1.99 9.84 7.09
N TRP A 169 -2.33 10.98 7.67
CA TRP A 169 -2.88 11.09 9.02
C TRP A 169 -4.39 11.15 8.93
N ILE A 170 -5.06 10.40 9.81
CA ILE A 170 -6.52 10.32 9.87
C ILE A 170 -6.95 10.45 11.31
N MET A 171 -8.00 11.23 11.55
CA MET A 171 -8.60 11.44 12.86
C MET A 171 -10.07 11.04 12.83
N LYS A 172 -10.42 9.99 13.58
CA LYS A 172 -11.80 9.51 13.77
C LYS A 172 -12.09 9.36 15.26
N ASN A 173 -13.23 9.85 15.73
CA ASN A 173 -13.69 9.73 17.12
C ASN A 173 -12.67 10.21 18.17
N GLY A 174 -11.83 11.20 17.84
CA GLY A 174 -10.79 11.72 18.73
C GLY A 174 -9.48 10.92 18.71
N GLU A 175 -9.43 9.77 18.02
CA GLU A 175 -8.19 9.01 17.81
C GLU A 175 -7.55 9.37 16.48
N SER A 176 -6.25 9.67 16.52
CA SER A 176 -5.44 9.88 15.32
C SER A 176 -4.59 8.66 15.00
N ARG A 177 -4.56 8.27 13.73
CA ARG A 177 -3.69 7.20 13.22
C ARG A 177 -2.95 7.67 11.98
N ASP A 178 -1.68 7.27 11.90
CA ASP A 178 -0.80 7.49 10.77
C ASP A 178 -0.72 6.24 9.90
N PHE A 179 -0.76 6.43 8.59
CA PHE A 179 -0.63 5.38 7.58
C PHE A 179 0.50 5.72 6.62
N TYR A 180 1.35 4.71 6.35
CA TYR A 180 2.48 4.84 5.45
C TYR A 180 2.18 4.17 4.10
N GLU A 181 1.34 3.15 4.08
CA GLU A 181 0.94 2.46 2.87
C GLU A 181 -0.56 2.61 2.55
N LEU A 182 -0.87 2.59 1.25
CA LEU A 182 -2.25 2.73 0.78
C LEU A 182 -3.12 1.56 1.24
N GLU A 183 -2.55 0.35 1.26
CA GLU A 183 -3.28 -0.88 1.57
C GLU A 183 -3.68 -0.95 3.05
N GLU A 184 -2.79 -0.55 3.96
CA GLU A 184 -3.08 -0.43 5.38
C GLU A 184 -4.25 0.52 5.62
N LEU A 185 -4.28 1.63 4.87
CA LEU A 185 -5.37 2.58 4.92
C LEU A 185 -6.67 1.98 4.34
N ARG A 186 -6.61 1.30 3.20
CA ARG A 186 -7.80 0.66 2.60
C ARG A 186 -8.45 -0.33 3.56
N ILE A 187 -7.66 -1.24 4.13
CA ILE A 187 -8.13 -2.22 5.11
C ILE A 187 -8.74 -1.50 6.32
N PHE A 188 -8.11 -0.43 6.79
CA PHE A 188 -8.67 0.37 7.88
C PHE A 188 -10.01 0.99 7.52
N LEU A 189 -10.16 1.54 6.30
CA LEU A 189 -11.41 2.15 5.85
C LEU A 189 -12.52 1.13 5.61
N GLU A 190 -12.22 -0.06 5.11
CA GLU A 190 -13.17 -1.17 4.96
C GLU A 190 -13.68 -1.67 6.31
N GLY A 191 -12.85 -1.61 7.35
CA GLY A 191 -13.24 -1.97 8.73
C GLY A 191 -14.07 -0.90 9.45
N LEU A 192 -14.34 0.25 8.84
CA LEU A 192 -15.16 1.29 9.47
C LEU A 192 -16.64 0.99 9.26
N PRO A 193 -17.44 0.86 10.33
CA PRO A 193 -18.89 0.75 10.18
C PRO A 193 -19.42 2.05 9.56
N ASP A 194 -20.25 1.89 8.54
CA ASP A 194 -20.94 2.96 7.84
C ASP A 194 -21.84 3.69 8.85
N GLN A 195 -21.59 4.97 9.12
CA GLN A 195 -22.40 5.74 10.07
C GLN A 195 -23.81 6.06 9.52
N THR A 196 -24.16 5.53 8.35
CA THR A 196 -25.46 5.66 7.69
C THR A 196 -26.59 4.82 8.33
N GLN A 197 -26.34 4.07 9.40
CA GLN A 197 -27.36 3.28 10.13
C GLN A 197 -27.56 3.69 11.59
N SER A 198 -27.57 4.99 11.89
CA SER A 198 -28.03 5.52 13.18
C SER A 198 -29.11 6.57 13.00
N MET A 199 -30.20 6.26 12.29
CA MET A 199 -31.44 7.06 12.34
C MET A 199 -32.77 6.31 12.10
N ASP A 200 -32.82 4.98 11.99
CA ASP A 200 -34.10 4.25 11.71
C ASP A 200 -34.55 3.23 12.78
N MET A 201 -34.06 3.30 14.03
CA MET A 201 -34.47 2.39 15.12
C MET A 201 -35.00 3.10 16.38
N THR A 202 -35.57 4.29 16.26
CA THR A 202 -36.33 4.93 17.36
C THR A 202 -37.62 5.56 16.85
N THR A 203 -38.43 4.86 16.06
CA THR A 203 -39.86 5.22 15.93
C THR A 203 -40.69 4.00 15.53
N GLN A 204 -40.96 3.10 16.48
CA GLN A 204 -42.25 2.41 16.62
C GLN A 204 -42.10 1.32 17.68
N ILE A 205 -42.74 1.53 18.83
CA ILE A 205 -43.48 0.57 19.68
C ILE A 205 -43.75 1.32 20.99
N HIS A 206 -44.83 2.10 21.01
CA HIS A 206 -45.81 2.18 22.11
C HIS A 206 -46.88 3.21 21.75
N GLN A 207 -47.83 2.78 20.92
CA GLN A 207 -49.19 3.29 20.94
C GLN A 207 -50.06 2.14 21.46
N ASP A 208 -50.38 2.13 22.75
CA ASP A 208 -51.76 1.91 23.17
C ASP A 208 -52.02 2.46 24.59
N SER A 209 -52.76 3.56 24.62
CA SER A 209 -53.81 3.96 25.56
C SER A 209 -53.64 3.75 27.09
N ARG A 210 -53.57 4.87 27.83
CA ARG A 210 -54.62 5.30 28.79
C ARG A 210 -54.32 6.67 29.43
N GLU A 211 -55.29 7.58 29.23
CA GLU A 211 -55.76 8.69 30.09
C GLU A 211 -54.88 9.92 30.45
N LEU A 212 -55.49 11.09 30.21
CA LEU A 212 -55.08 12.49 30.50
C LEU A 212 -55.16 12.83 32.01
N PRO A 213 -54.44 13.87 32.50
CA PRO A 213 -55.07 15.20 32.56
C PRO A 213 -54.18 16.37 32.11
N ARG A 214 -54.87 17.46 31.76
CA ARG A 214 -54.38 18.71 31.16
C ARG A 214 -53.52 19.54 32.11
N GLY A 215 -52.45 20.14 31.59
CA GLY A 215 -51.74 21.29 32.17
C GLY A 215 -51.76 22.49 31.20
N PRO A 216 -51.73 23.74 31.70
CA PRO A 216 -52.04 24.93 30.90
C PRO A 216 -50.89 25.36 29.97
N PRO A 217 -51.18 26.13 28.90
CA PRO A 217 -50.18 26.50 27.90
C PRO A 217 -49.24 27.59 28.43
N ILE A 218 -47.94 27.34 28.41
CA ILE A 218 -46.92 28.35 28.71
C ILE A 218 -46.57 29.09 27.42
N ARG A 219 -46.78 30.41 27.45
CA ARG A 219 -46.56 31.37 26.36
C ARG A 219 -45.08 31.46 25.97
N HIS A 220 -44.79 31.43 24.67
CA HIS A 220 -43.53 31.96 24.13
C HIS A 220 -43.57 33.50 24.09
N PRO A 221 -42.50 34.21 24.48
CA PRO A 221 -42.33 35.60 24.12
C PRO A 221 -41.69 35.72 22.74
N HIS A 222 -42.30 36.58 21.90
CA HIS A 222 -41.75 37.11 20.64
C HIS A 222 -40.58 38.09 20.89
N PRO A 223 -39.80 38.44 19.84
CA PRO A 223 -38.47 39.04 19.93
C PRO A 223 -38.49 40.54 20.24
N ARG A 224 -37.41 41.07 20.82
CA ARG A 224 -37.13 42.50 20.89
C ARG A 224 -35.89 42.87 20.08
N LEU A 225 -36.09 43.89 19.26
CA LEU A 225 -35.16 44.65 18.45
C LEU A 225 -34.27 45.56 19.31
N GLY A 226 -33.09 45.92 18.79
CA GLY A 226 -32.19 46.99 19.28
C GLY A 226 -31.24 46.51 20.39
N GLU A 227 -29.95 46.81 20.41
CA GLU A 227 -29.20 47.94 19.84
C GLU A 227 -27.73 47.54 19.58
N ASP A 228 -27.06 48.32 18.72
CA ASP A 228 -25.63 48.24 18.34
C ASP A 228 -24.67 48.71 19.49
N PRO A 229 -23.41 49.12 19.25
CA PRO A 229 -22.20 48.34 19.53
C PRO A 229 -21.24 49.01 20.52
N LEU A 230 -20.21 48.27 20.97
CA LEU A 230 -18.88 48.81 21.28
C LEU A 230 -17.81 47.79 20.87
#